data_AF-A0A6J7FJJ7-F1
#
_entry.id   AF-A0A6J7FJJ7-F1
#
_cell.length_a   1.000
_cell.length_b   1.000
_cell.length_c   1.000
_cell.angle_alpha   90.00
_cell.angle_beta   90.00
_cell.angle_gamma   90.00
#
_symmetry.space_group_name_H-M   'P 1'
#
loop_
_entity.id
_entity.type
_entity.pdbx_description
1 polymer ?
#
loop_
_entity_poly.entity_id
_entity_poly.type
_entity_poly.pdbx_seq_one_letter_code
_entity_poly.pdbx_strand_id
1 'polypeptide(L)'
;MDITDIALGTVTDEFIAYIKQLENSENGWDLEKTTEFLVVAATLLDLKAAKLLPSGEIDDEADLALLEARDLLFARLLQYRAFKEISSIFAERIEREEKSFARLVALEPHFAQLLPEVLIGVGAQRFAAIANRVLTPKTTPTFSIDHLHRPLVSVAEQATKVVEHLRRVGRVTFRALIADADSTLVVVARFLSLLELYREGVVRFEQVISLGELQITWVGTAEGEVRVSDEFDLPVQTIDEADNV
;
A
#
# COMPACT_ATOMS: atom_id res chain seq x y z
N MET A 1 18.01 27.22 -10.89
CA MET A 1 18.84 25.99 -10.75
C MET A 1 18.36 25.35 -9.46
N ASP A 2 17.51 24.34 -9.58
CA ASP A 2 16.61 23.90 -8.50
C ASP A 2 17.30 22.96 -7.50
N ILE A 3 17.12 23.27 -6.22
CA ILE A 3 17.70 22.55 -5.06
C ILE A 3 17.22 21.09 -5.00
N THR A 4 16.09 20.77 -5.64
CA THR A 4 15.54 19.42 -5.74
C THR A 4 16.33 18.50 -6.68
N ASP A 5 17.04 19.07 -7.66
CA ASP A 5 17.55 18.31 -8.81
C ASP A 5 18.92 17.70 -8.56
N ILE A 6 19.74 18.38 -7.76
CA ILE A 6 21.06 17.91 -7.30
C ILE A 6 20.89 16.90 -6.16
N ALA A 7 19.81 16.99 -5.39
CA ALA A 7 19.58 16.15 -4.22
C ALA A 7 19.32 14.68 -4.58
N LEU A 8 18.53 14.38 -5.62
CA LEU A 8 18.11 13.00 -5.87
C LEU A 8 19.28 12.09 -6.31
N GLY A 9 20.13 12.55 -7.24
CA GLY A 9 21.26 11.76 -7.72
C GLY A 9 22.29 11.45 -6.63
N THR A 10 22.62 12.45 -5.81
CA THR A 10 23.53 12.30 -4.66
C THR A 10 22.94 11.41 -3.58
N VAL A 11 21.65 11.58 -3.26
CA VAL A 11 20.96 10.74 -2.27
C VAL A 11 20.86 9.29 -2.74
N THR A 12 20.62 9.04 -4.03
CA THR A 12 20.65 7.68 -4.59
C THR A 12 22.04 7.06 -4.43
N ASP A 13 23.11 7.80 -4.71
CA ASP A 13 24.48 7.29 -4.56
C ASP A 13 24.84 7.00 -3.10
N GLU A 14 24.48 7.89 -2.18
CA GLU A 14 24.67 7.70 -0.74
C GLU A 14 23.87 6.50 -0.22
N PHE A 15 22.63 6.34 -0.68
CA PHE A 15 21.76 5.23 -0.30
C PHE A 15 22.32 3.88 -0.80
N ILE A 16 22.74 3.80 -2.06
CA ILE A 16 23.34 2.57 -2.62
C ILE A 16 24.66 2.25 -1.91
N ALA A 17 25.48 3.26 -1.57
CA ALA A 17 26.70 3.06 -0.81
C ALA A 17 26.42 2.52 0.60
N TYR A 18 25.37 3.03 1.27
CA TYR A 18 24.95 2.56 2.59
C TYR A 18 24.49 1.10 2.56
N ILE A 19 23.65 0.71 1.59
CA ILE A 19 23.20 -0.68 1.44
C ILE A 19 24.38 -1.63 1.18
N LYS A 20 25.33 -1.22 0.33
CA LYS A 20 26.56 -2.01 0.07
C LYS A 20 27.44 -2.14 1.32
N GLN A 21 27.51 -1.12 2.19
CA GLN A 21 28.22 -1.25 3.46
C GLN A 21 27.52 -2.21 4.42
N LEU A 22 26.19 -2.17 4.46
CA LEU A 22 25.38 -3.09 5.27
C LEU A 22 25.59 -4.55 4.86
N GLU A 23 25.65 -4.80 3.54
CA GLU A 23 25.98 -6.11 2.95
C GLU A 23 27.32 -6.67 3.42
N ASN A 24 28.33 -5.82 3.52
CA ASN A 24 29.70 -6.20 3.89
C ASN A 24 29.94 -6.27 5.41
N SER A 25 28.91 -5.99 6.23
CA SER A 25 29.02 -6.03 7.69
C SER A 25 28.87 -7.47 8.23
N GLU A 26 29.52 -7.77 9.37
CA GLU A 26 29.55 -9.12 9.98
C GLU A 26 28.17 -9.73 10.28
N ASN A 27 27.11 -8.92 10.31
CA ASN A 27 25.73 -9.37 10.58
C ASN A 27 24.96 -9.83 9.33
N GLY A 28 25.52 -9.68 8.13
CA GLY A 28 24.85 -10.06 6.88
C GLY A 28 23.52 -9.31 6.63
N TRP A 29 22.80 -9.69 5.58
CA TRP A 29 21.47 -9.14 5.29
C TRP A 29 20.44 -9.72 6.26
N ASP A 30 19.80 -8.86 7.04
CA ASP A 30 18.52 -9.19 7.66
C ASP A 30 17.45 -9.20 6.56
N LEU A 31 17.25 -10.37 5.94
CA LEU A 31 16.49 -10.58 4.70
C LEU A 31 15.08 -9.96 4.74
N GLU A 32 14.45 -9.96 5.92
CA GLU A 32 13.11 -9.42 6.13
C GLU A 32 13.09 -7.89 6.02
N LYS A 33 14.11 -7.20 6.59
CA LYS A 33 14.26 -5.74 6.45
C LYS A 33 14.72 -5.33 5.06
N THR A 34 15.60 -6.12 4.43
CA THR A 34 16.22 -5.72 3.16
C THR A 34 15.24 -5.72 1.98
N THR A 35 14.18 -6.54 2.03
CA THR A 35 13.19 -6.61 0.94
C THR A 35 12.47 -5.28 0.73
N GLU A 36 12.18 -4.53 1.80
CA GLU A 36 11.54 -3.21 1.71
C GLU A 36 12.49 -2.14 1.17
N PHE A 37 13.77 -2.21 1.53
CA PHE A 37 14.79 -1.29 1.02
C PHE A 37 15.14 -1.53 -0.45
N LEU A 38 14.97 -2.75 -0.95
CA LEU A 38 15.29 -3.10 -2.34
C LEU A 38 14.31 -2.46 -3.33
N VAL A 39 13.02 -2.37 -2.97
CA VAL A 39 12.02 -1.66 -3.78
C VAL A 39 12.38 -0.17 -3.87
N VAL A 40 12.74 0.45 -2.74
CA VAL A 40 13.17 1.87 -2.71
C VAL A 40 14.45 2.07 -3.54
N ALA A 41 15.41 1.16 -3.43
CA ALA A 41 16.64 1.19 -4.21
C ALA A 41 16.37 1.15 -5.72
N ALA A 42 15.49 0.24 -6.16
CA ALA A 42 15.09 0.08 -7.55
C ALA A 42 14.43 1.36 -8.07
N THR A 43 13.45 1.90 -7.34
CA THR A 43 12.78 3.15 -7.72
C THR A 43 13.76 4.33 -7.81
N LEU A 44 14.70 4.47 -6.87
CA LEU A 44 15.71 5.53 -6.90
C LEU A 44 16.69 5.40 -8.07
N LEU A 45 17.02 4.16 -8.46
CA LEU A 45 17.92 3.86 -9.57
C LEU A 45 17.22 4.11 -10.92
N ASP A 46 15.95 3.74 -11.06
CA ASP A 46 15.13 4.00 -12.24
C ASP A 46 14.96 5.52 -12.46
N LEU A 47 14.65 6.26 -11.40
CA LEU A 47 14.59 7.73 -11.44
C LEU A 47 15.92 8.37 -11.83
N LYS A 48 17.06 7.79 -11.41
CA LYS A 48 18.39 8.26 -11.80
C LYS A 48 18.74 7.92 -13.25
N ALA A 49 18.39 6.72 -13.71
CA ALA A 49 18.68 6.24 -15.06
C ALA A 49 17.91 7.04 -16.12
N ALA A 50 16.60 7.24 -15.91
CA ALA A 50 15.77 8.04 -16.80
C ALA A 50 16.29 9.48 -16.95
N LYS A 51 16.77 10.08 -15.86
CA LYS A 51 17.31 11.45 -15.86
C LYS A 51 18.64 11.62 -16.61
N LEU A 52 19.47 10.57 -16.66
CA LEU A 52 20.78 10.62 -17.32
C LEU A 52 20.73 10.32 -18.82
N LEU A 53 19.59 9.81 -19.31
CA LEU A 53 19.36 9.61 -20.73
C LEU A 53 18.96 10.95 -21.38
N PRO A 54 19.55 11.33 -22.53
CA PRO A 54 19.20 12.57 -23.22
C PRO A 54 17.74 12.50 -23.69
N SER A 55 16.87 13.29 -23.06
CA SER A 55 15.46 13.39 -23.42
C SER A 55 15.33 14.01 -24.81
N GLY A 56 14.77 13.26 -25.76
CA GLY A 56 13.97 13.86 -26.82
C GLY A 56 12.75 14.55 -26.20
N GLU A 57 12.01 15.34 -26.98
CA GLU A 57 10.87 16.13 -26.50
C GLU A 57 9.97 15.33 -25.54
N ILE A 58 9.59 15.98 -24.42
CA ILE A 58 8.72 15.44 -23.37
C ILE A 58 7.34 15.25 -23.98
N ASP A 59 7.08 14.06 -24.55
CA ASP A 59 5.80 13.73 -25.20
C ASP A 59 5.38 12.26 -24.97
N ASP A 60 6.14 11.50 -24.16
CA ASP A 60 5.89 10.10 -23.87
C ASP A 60 5.28 9.88 -22.47
N GLU A 61 4.27 9.01 -22.37
CA GLU A 61 3.58 8.59 -21.13
C GLU A 61 4.55 8.11 -20.03
N ALA A 62 5.67 7.49 -20.45
CA ALA A 62 6.69 6.98 -19.53
C ALA A 62 7.41 8.10 -18.74
N ASP A 63 7.64 9.25 -19.36
CA ASP A 63 8.30 10.39 -18.70
C ASP A 63 7.37 11.06 -17.68
N LEU A 64 6.06 11.08 -17.95
CA LEU A 64 5.05 11.54 -17.01
C LEU A 64 5.00 10.63 -15.77
N ALA A 65 4.92 9.31 -15.97
CA ALA A 65 4.93 8.34 -14.87
C ALA A 65 6.18 8.46 -13.96
N LEU A 66 7.34 8.80 -14.54
CA LEU A 66 8.58 9.03 -13.79
C LEU A 66 8.55 10.31 -12.95
N LEU A 67 7.97 11.40 -13.47
CA LEU A 67 7.75 12.64 -12.71
C LEU A 67 6.79 12.40 -11.53
N GLU A 68 5.74 11.62 -11.75
CA GLU A 68 4.77 11.26 -10.71
C GLU A 68 5.39 10.37 -9.62
N ALA A 69 6.20 9.38 -10.00
CA ALA A 69 6.91 8.52 -9.07
C ALA A 69 7.87 9.32 -8.16
N ARG A 70 8.52 10.34 -8.73
CA ARG A 70 9.35 11.30 -7.98
C ARG A 70 8.51 12.07 -6.95
N ASP A 71 7.38 12.63 -7.35
CA ASP A 71 6.54 13.45 -6.46
C ASP A 71 5.92 12.62 -5.35
N LEU A 72 5.48 11.39 -5.66
CA LEU A 72 5.01 10.45 -4.65
C LEU A 72 6.09 10.10 -3.63
N LEU A 73 7.34 9.90 -4.06
CA LEU A 73 8.47 9.64 -3.17
C LEU A 73 8.71 10.83 -2.24
N PHE A 74 8.72 12.06 -2.78
CA PHE A 74 8.87 13.27 -1.97
C PHE A 74 7.74 13.45 -0.96
N ALA A 75 6.49 13.20 -1.37
CA ALA A 75 5.34 13.25 -0.48
C ALA A 75 5.49 12.27 0.69
N ARG A 76 5.91 11.02 0.42
CA ARG A 76 6.16 10.01 1.46
C ARG A 76 7.29 10.40 2.40
N LEU A 77 8.37 10.98 1.88
CA LEU A 77 9.48 11.46 2.71
C LEU A 77 9.06 12.62 3.62
N LEU A 78 8.24 13.54 3.11
CA LEU A 78 7.71 14.65 3.91
C LEU A 78 6.76 14.15 5.02
N GLN A 79 5.89 13.20 4.69
CA GLN A 79 5.02 12.54 5.68
C GLN A 79 5.84 11.83 6.76
N TYR A 80 6.84 11.03 6.36
CA TYR A 80 7.73 10.36 7.30
C TYR A 80 8.43 11.36 8.22
N ARG A 81 8.95 12.47 7.67
CA ARG A 81 9.56 13.54 8.46
C ARG A 81 8.59 14.11 9.49
N ALA A 82 7.36 14.42 9.09
CA ALA A 82 6.34 14.95 9.99
C ALA A 82 6.04 13.99 11.15
N PHE A 83 5.85 12.69 10.85
CA PHE A 83 5.63 11.69 11.89
C PHE A 83 6.86 11.47 12.78
N LYS A 84 8.07 11.55 12.22
CA LYS A 84 9.31 11.47 12.99
C LYS A 84 9.42 12.63 13.99
N GLU A 85 9.09 13.85 13.57
CA GLU A 85 9.05 15.03 14.45
C GLU A 85 7.99 14.87 15.56
N ILE A 86 6.78 14.42 15.22
CA ILE A 86 5.72 14.15 16.21
C ILE A 86 6.15 13.07 17.21
N SER A 87 6.81 12.01 16.74
CA SER A 87 7.28 10.92 17.60
C SER A 87 8.29 11.41 18.64
N SER A 88 9.16 12.36 18.26
CA SER A 88 10.10 13.02 19.18
C SER A 88 9.36 13.81 20.26
N ILE A 89 8.31 14.56 19.89
CA ILE A 89 7.49 15.31 20.85
C ILE A 89 6.80 14.36 21.85
N PHE A 90 6.29 13.22 21.38
CA PHE A 90 5.71 12.22 22.27
C PHE A 90 6.73 11.59 23.20
N ALA A 91 7.92 11.23 22.70
CA ALA A 91 8.98 10.68 23.53
C ALA A 91 9.35 11.64 24.68
N GLU A 92 9.55 12.93 24.37
CA GLU A 92 9.86 13.95 25.39
C GLU A 92 8.73 14.10 26.41
N ARG A 93 7.47 14.14 25.96
CA ARG A 93 6.32 14.26 26.86
C ARG A 93 6.18 13.04 27.76
N ILE A 94 6.34 11.83 27.23
CA ILE A 94 6.29 10.60 28.01
C ILE A 94 7.37 10.63 29.08
N GLU A 95 8.62 10.94 28.71
CA GLU A 95 9.73 10.99 29.68
C GLU A 95 9.49 12.02 30.81
N ARG A 96 8.85 13.14 30.48
CA ARG A 96 8.47 14.16 31.46
C ARG A 96 7.36 13.68 32.38
N GLU A 97 6.27 13.14 31.82
CA GLU A 97 5.09 12.75 32.60
C GLU A 97 5.27 11.43 33.35
N GLU A 98 6.19 10.55 32.92
CA GLU A 98 6.56 9.33 33.67
C GLU A 98 7.16 9.64 35.05
N LYS A 99 7.67 10.86 35.25
CA LYS A 99 8.21 11.36 36.53
C LYS A 99 7.11 11.99 37.41
N SER A 100 5.88 12.11 36.90
CA SER A 100 4.72 12.63 37.61
C SER A 100 3.94 11.50 38.26
N PHE A 101 3.85 11.52 39.60
CA PHE A 101 3.05 10.56 40.35
C PHE A 101 1.81 11.24 40.94
N ALA A 102 0.65 10.61 40.76
CA ALA A 102 -0.55 11.06 41.43
C ALA A 102 -0.37 10.95 42.95
N ARG A 103 -0.63 12.03 43.67
CA ARG A 103 -0.63 12.03 45.12
C ARG A 103 -1.88 11.29 45.63
N LEU A 104 -1.72 10.02 45.98
CA LEU A 104 -2.75 9.22 46.63
C LEU A 104 -2.71 9.49 48.14
N VAL A 105 -3.51 10.45 48.60
CA VAL A 105 -3.70 10.73 50.03
C VAL A 105 -5.07 10.24 50.45
N ALA A 106 -5.10 9.40 51.49
CA ALA A 106 -6.33 9.04 52.15
C ALA A 106 -6.94 10.27 52.82
N LEU A 107 -8.27 10.40 52.80
CA LEU A 107 -8.97 11.44 53.55
C LEU A 107 -8.62 11.33 55.04
N GLU A 108 -8.52 12.47 55.73
CA GLU A 108 -8.37 12.45 57.19
C GLU A 108 -9.57 11.77 57.84
N PRO A 109 -9.39 11.05 58.97
CA PRO A 109 -10.43 10.18 59.54
C PRO A 109 -11.76 10.88 59.80
N HIS A 110 -11.75 12.16 60.17
CA HIS A 110 -12.95 12.92 60.44
C HIS A 110 -13.74 13.28 59.17
N PHE A 111 -13.05 13.46 58.03
CA PHE A 111 -13.72 13.64 56.74
C PHE A 111 -14.18 12.32 56.14
N ALA A 112 -13.43 11.23 56.36
CA ALA A 112 -13.82 9.90 55.89
C ALA A 112 -15.13 9.42 56.55
N GLN A 113 -15.39 9.79 57.80
CA GLN A 113 -16.64 9.48 58.51
C GLN A 113 -17.87 10.27 58.02
N LEU A 114 -17.64 11.38 57.31
CA LEU A 114 -18.71 12.19 56.70
C LEU A 114 -19.08 11.69 55.30
N LEU A 115 -18.32 10.74 54.75
CA LEU A 115 -18.66 10.16 53.46
C LEU A 115 -19.95 9.35 53.58
N PRO A 116 -20.86 9.46 52.60
CA PRO A 116 -22.02 8.60 52.55
C PRO A 116 -21.58 7.14 52.42
N GLU A 117 -22.46 6.23 52.83
CA GLU A 117 -22.23 4.81 52.65
C GLU A 117 -21.92 4.50 51.18
N VAL A 118 -20.84 3.75 50.94
CA VAL A 118 -20.37 3.46 49.58
C VAL A 118 -21.37 2.53 48.90
N LEU A 119 -22.29 3.14 48.16
CA LEU A 119 -23.18 2.40 47.27
C LEU A 119 -22.42 2.08 45.99
N ILE A 120 -21.89 0.87 45.94
CA ILE A 120 -21.37 0.28 44.71
C ILE A 120 -22.58 0.10 43.78
N GLY A 121 -22.86 1.12 42.97
CA GLY A 121 -24.01 1.19 42.04
C GLY A 121 -23.94 0.22 40.85
N VAL A 122 -23.33 -0.94 41.07
CA VAL A 122 -23.19 -2.02 40.09
C VAL A 122 -23.68 -3.32 40.72
N GLY A 123 -24.69 -3.94 40.09
CA GLY A 123 -25.09 -5.31 40.42
C GLY A 123 -24.07 -6.34 39.94
N ALA A 124 -24.22 -7.59 40.38
CA ALA A 124 -23.30 -8.69 40.09
C ALA A 124 -22.98 -8.85 38.59
N GLN A 125 -23.97 -8.67 37.71
CA GLN A 125 -23.79 -8.78 36.25
C GLN A 125 -22.87 -7.68 35.69
N ARG A 126 -23.05 -6.44 36.16
CA ARG A 126 -22.21 -5.31 35.73
C ARG A 126 -20.80 -5.43 36.31
N PHE A 127 -20.67 -5.98 37.51
CA PHE A 127 -19.38 -6.31 38.11
C PHE A 127 -18.64 -7.39 37.28
N ALA A 128 -19.33 -8.46 36.88
CA ALA A 128 -18.77 -9.50 36.01
C ALA A 128 -18.34 -8.95 34.64
N ALA A 129 -19.10 -8.02 34.05
CA ALA A 129 -18.73 -7.37 32.80
C ALA A 129 -17.46 -6.50 32.94
N ILE A 130 -17.33 -5.75 34.05
CA ILE A 130 -16.12 -4.97 34.35
C ILE A 130 -14.93 -5.91 34.54
N ALA A 131 -15.10 -6.99 35.32
CA ALA A 131 -14.06 -7.98 35.55
C ALA A 131 -13.62 -8.62 34.22
N ASN A 132 -14.54 -9.04 33.36
CA ASN A 132 -14.20 -9.56 32.04
C ASN A 132 -13.41 -8.53 31.22
N ARG A 133 -13.83 -7.26 31.19
CA ARG A 133 -13.10 -6.23 30.43
C ARG A 133 -11.67 -5.99 30.93
N VAL A 134 -11.46 -6.03 32.25
CA VAL A 134 -10.14 -5.76 32.87
C VAL A 134 -9.22 -6.99 32.79
N LEU A 135 -9.80 -8.19 32.93
CA LEU A 135 -9.06 -9.46 32.97
C LEU A 135 -8.88 -10.10 31.59
N THR A 136 -9.62 -9.66 30.57
CA THR A 136 -9.41 -10.12 29.19
C THR A 136 -8.01 -9.66 28.73
N PRO A 137 -7.13 -10.59 28.32
CA PRO A 137 -5.83 -10.24 27.76
C PRO A 137 -6.02 -9.26 26.60
N LYS A 138 -5.27 -8.14 26.62
CA LYS A 138 -5.30 -7.20 25.49
C LYS A 138 -4.86 -7.95 24.24
N THR A 139 -5.73 -8.01 23.23
CA THR A 139 -5.37 -8.54 21.92
C THR A 139 -4.15 -7.78 21.40
N THR A 140 -3.18 -8.50 20.83
CA THR A 140 -2.01 -7.91 20.19
C THR A 140 -2.49 -6.82 19.22
N PRO A 141 -1.97 -5.58 19.29
CA PRO A 141 -2.38 -4.54 18.37
C PRO A 141 -2.09 -4.99 16.94
N THR A 142 -3.14 -5.27 16.19
CA THR A 142 -3.05 -5.47 14.74
C THR A 142 -3.03 -4.08 14.11
N PHE A 143 -1.90 -3.69 13.54
CA PHE A 143 -1.82 -2.46 12.77
C PHE A 143 -2.67 -2.66 11.51
N SER A 144 -3.71 -1.84 11.33
CA SER A 144 -4.47 -1.89 10.08
C SER A 144 -3.62 -1.25 8.98
N ILE A 145 -3.34 -2.06 7.96
CA ILE A 145 -2.69 -1.62 6.72
C ILE A 145 -3.69 -0.99 5.75
N ASP A 146 -4.93 -0.72 6.15
CA ASP A 146 -5.96 -0.10 5.27
C ASP A 146 -5.55 1.29 4.75
N HIS A 147 -4.64 1.98 5.43
CA HIS A 147 -4.08 3.26 4.98
C HIS A 147 -2.97 3.10 3.92
N LEU A 148 -2.48 1.88 3.70
CA LEU A 148 -1.58 1.59 2.57
C LEU A 148 -2.45 1.40 1.34
N HIS A 149 -2.48 2.43 0.48
CA HIS A 149 -3.01 2.37 -0.88
C HIS A 149 -2.17 1.41 -1.73
N ARG A 150 -2.36 0.10 -1.53
CA ARG A 150 -1.93 -0.95 -2.45
C ARG A 150 -3.19 -1.41 -3.18
N PRO A 151 -3.18 -1.55 -4.52
CA PRO A 151 -4.30 -2.17 -5.23
C PRO A 151 -4.57 -3.53 -4.60
N LEU A 152 -5.79 -3.76 -4.13
CA LEU A 152 -6.17 -5.01 -3.45
C LEU A 152 -6.12 -6.23 -4.40
N VAL A 153 -6.09 -5.97 -5.72
CA VAL A 153 -6.05 -6.98 -6.77
C VAL A 153 -5.16 -6.47 -7.90
N SER A 154 -4.13 -7.23 -8.28
CA SER A 154 -3.28 -6.92 -9.44
C SER A 154 -3.90 -7.43 -10.75
N VAL A 155 -4.03 -6.55 -11.73
CA VAL A 155 -4.43 -6.81 -13.12
C VAL A 155 -3.41 -7.73 -13.78
N ALA A 156 -2.11 -7.53 -13.57
CA ALA A 156 -1.07 -8.41 -14.13
C ALA A 156 -1.19 -9.86 -13.61
N GLU A 157 -1.49 -10.03 -12.33
CA GLU A 157 -1.73 -11.35 -11.73
C GLU A 157 -3.01 -12.00 -12.30
N GLN A 158 -4.09 -11.23 -12.43
CA GLN A 158 -5.33 -11.73 -13.03
C GLN A 158 -5.17 -12.08 -14.51
N ALA A 159 -4.36 -11.32 -15.24
CA ALA A 159 -4.06 -11.59 -16.64
C ALA A 159 -3.38 -12.95 -16.82
N THR A 160 -2.43 -13.29 -15.94
CA THR A 160 -1.76 -14.60 -15.96
C THR A 160 -2.77 -15.73 -15.78
N LYS A 161 -3.68 -15.60 -14.79
CA LYS A 161 -4.76 -16.57 -14.54
C LYS A 161 -5.70 -16.71 -15.74
N VAL A 162 -6.06 -15.60 -16.38
CA VAL A 162 -6.92 -15.58 -17.57
C VAL A 162 -6.22 -16.26 -18.77
N VAL A 163 -4.94 -15.97 -19.00
CA VAL A 163 -4.13 -16.60 -20.07
C VAL A 163 -4.03 -18.12 -19.86
N GLU A 164 -3.73 -18.58 -18.65
CA GLU A 164 -3.68 -20.02 -18.32
C GLU A 164 -5.02 -20.72 -18.55
N HIS A 165 -6.13 -20.04 -18.26
CA HIS A 165 -7.47 -20.58 -18.50
C HIS A 165 -7.77 -20.64 -20.01
N LEU A 166 -7.50 -19.55 -20.74
CA LEU A 166 -7.75 -19.42 -22.17
C LEU A 166 -6.90 -20.38 -23.00
N ARG A 167 -5.63 -20.63 -22.62
CA ARG A 167 -4.78 -21.63 -23.27
C ARG A 167 -5.32 -23.06 -23.14
N ARG A 168 -6.01 -23.37 -22.03
CA ARG A 168 -6.58 -24.71 -21.79
C ARG A 168 -7.90 -24.94 -22.53
N VAL A 169 -8.78 -23.95 -22.54
CA VAL A 169 -10.16 -24.10 -23.02
C VAL A 169 -10.33 -23.57 -24.45
N GLY A 170 -9.47 -22.63 -24.89
CA GLY A 170 -9.48 -22.02 -26.22
C GLY A 170 -10.58 -20.96 -26.42
N ARG A 171 -11.83 -21.28 -26.07
CA ARG A 171 -12.98 -20.36 -26.19
C ARG A 171 -13.88 -20.41 -24.96
N VAL A 172 -14.22 -19.25 -24.42
CA VAL A 172 -14.99 -19.12 -23.17
C VAL A 172 -15.80 -17.83 -23.14
N THR A 173 -16.87 -17.78 -22.35
CA THR A 173 -17.63 -16.55 -22.10
C THR A 173 -17.02 -15.74 -20.97
N PHE A 174 -17.20 -14.41 -21.00
CA PHE A 174 -16.75 -13.57 -19.89
C PHE A 174 -17.40 -13.99 -18.56
N ARG A 175 -18.67 -14.38 -18.61
CA ARG A 175 -19.43 -14.85 -17.43
C ARG A 175 -18.81 -16.11 -16.80
N ALA A 176 -18.27 -17.02 -17.61
CA ALA A 176 -17.56 -18.19 -17.11
C ALA A 176 -16.17 -17.82 -16.55
N LEU A 177 -15.48 -16.85 -17.17
CA LEU A 177 -14.18 -16.34 -16.69
C LEU A 177 -14.27 -15.58 -15.36
N ILE A 178 -15.44 -15.19 -14.89
CA ILE A 178 -15.64 -14.48 -13.61
C ILE A 178 -16.42 -15.29 -12.58
N ALA A 179 -16.74 -16.56 -12.87
CA ALA A 179 -17.60 -17.37 -12.01
C ALA A 179 -17.00 -17.65 -10.62
N ASP A 180 -15.67 -17.63 -10.52
CA ASP A 180 -14.87 -17.82 -9.31
C ASP A 180 -14.37 -16.49 -8.70
N ALA A 181 -14.86 -15.33 -9.18
CA ALA A 181 -14.43 -14.04 -8.65
C ALA A 181 -15.09 -13.75 -7.29
N ASP A 182 -14.27 -13.61 -6.25
CA ASP A 182 -14.73 -13.34 -4.87
C ASP A 182 -15.18 -11.89 -4.62
N SER A 183 -14.85 -10.96 -5.53
CA SER A 183 -15.21 -9.54 -5.40
C SER A 183 -15.36 -8.84 -6.75
N THR A 184 -16.06 -7.70 -6.73
CA THR A 184 -16.21 -6.83 -7.91
C THR A 184 -14.87 -6.33 -8.44
N LEU A 185 -13.88 -6.11 -7.56
CA LEU A 185 -12.54 -5.69 -7.98
C LEU A 185 -11.85 -6.75 -8.84
N VAL A 186 -12.01 -8.04 -8.50
CA VAL A 186 -11.50 -9.15 -9.32
C VAL A 186 -12.18 -9.19 -10.69
N VAL A 187 -13.48 -8.94 -10.75
CA VAL A 187 -14.23 -8.85 -12.02
C VAL A 187 -13.69 -7.74 -12.90
N VAL A 188 -13.48 -6.55 -12.34
CA VAL A 188 -12.93 -5.39 -13.07
C VAL A 188 -11.50 -5.67 -13.52
N ALA A 189 -10.64 -6.21 -12.64
CA ALA A 189 -9.26 -6.54 -12.99
C ALA A 189 -9.15 -7.57 -14.12
N ARG A 190 -10.02 -8.61 -14.12
CA ARG A 190 -10.10 -9.58 -15.22
C ARG A 190 -10.62 -8.98 -16.52
N PHE A 191 -11.49 -7.98 -16.44
CA PHE A 191 -11.95 -7.27 -17.62
C PHE A 191 -10.85 -6.39 -18.22
N LEU A 192 -10.15 -5.62 -17.39
CA LEU A 192 -9.02 -4.80 -17.82
C LEU A 192 -7.90 -5.65 -18.41
N SER A 193 -7.58 -6.79 -17.79
CA SER A 193 -6.59 -7.71 -18.36
C SER A 193 -7.01 -8.26 -19.73
N LEU A 194 -8.30 -8.53 -19.95
CA LEU A 194 -8.78 -8.94 -21.26
C LEU A 194 -8.62 -7.83 -22.32
N LEU A 195 -8.86 -6.57 -21.96
CA LEU A 195 -8.64 -5.44 -22.88
C LEU A 195 -7.17 -5.31 -23.25
N GLU A 196 -6.27 -5.51 -22.28
CA GLU A 196 -4.83 -5.50 -22.51
C GLU A 196 -4.40 -6.66 -23.42
N LEU A 197 -4.90 -7.87 -23.17
CA LEU A 197 -4.65 -9.04 -24.02
C LEU A 197 -5.19 -8.86 -25.45
N TYR A 198 -6.26 -8.08 -25.62
CA TYR A 198 -6.77 -7.70 -26.93
C TYR A 198 -5.89 -6.66 -27.61
N ARG A 199 -5.37 -5.67 -26.86
CA ARG A 199 -4.39 -4.68 -27.34
C ARG A 199 -3.12 -5.36 -27.88
N GLU A 200 -2.65 -6.40 -27.18
CA GLU A 200 -1.52 -7.26 -27.58
C GLU A 200 -1.84 -8.24 -28.72
N GLY A 201 -3.11 -8.32 -29.16
CA GLY A 201 -3.53 -9.17 -30.28
C GLY A 201 -3.55 -10.68 -29.98
N VAL A 202 -3.46 -11.09 -28.71
CA VAL A 202 -3.45 -12.51 -28.33
C VAL A 202 -4.85 -13.09 -28.09
N VAL A 203 -5.88 -12.23 -28.02
CA VAL A 203 -7.27 -12.59 -27.77
C VAL A 203 -8.20 -11.91 -28.78
N ARG A 204 -9.30 -12.58 -29.14
CA ARG A 204 -10.36 -12.03 -29.99
C ARG A 204 -11.71 -12.04 -29.28
N PHE A 205 -12.47 -10.97 -29.45
CA PHE A 205 -13.82 -10.82 -28.94
C PHE A 205 -14.89 -11.02 -30.02
N GLU A 206 -15.98 -11.64 -29.63
CA GLU A 206 -17.19 -11.75 -30.43
C GLU A 206 -18.40 -11.43 -29.54
N GLN A 207 -19.18 -10.41 -29.92
CA GLN A 207 -20.38 -9.99 -29.20
C GLN A 207 -21.47 -9.68 -30.23
N VAL A 208 -22.52 -10.49 -30.23
CA VAL A 208 -23.59 -10.44 -31.26
C VAL A 208 -24.57 -9.27 -31.01
N ILE A 209 -24.79 -8.92 -29.74
CA ILE A 209 -25.70 -7.86 -29.32
C ILE A 209 -24.95 -6.96 -28.34
N SER A 210 -25.08 -5.63 -28.45
CA SER A 210 -24.48 -4.70 -27.50
C SER A 210 -24.89 -5.06 -26.07
N LEU A 211 -23.90 -5.13 -25.16
CA LEU A 211 -24.07 -5.57 -23.76
C LEU A 211 -24.62 -7.00 -23.61
N GLY A 212 -24.61 -7.79 -24.69
CA GLY A 212 -24.89 -9.21 -24.68
C GLY A 212 -23.69 -10.04 -24.24
N GLU A 213 -23.79 -11.35 -24.41
CA GLU A 213 -22.73 -12.28 -24.03
C GLU A 213 -21.42 -12.00 -24.81
N LEU A 214 -20.35 -11.74 -24.07
CA LEU A 214 -19.01 -11.54 -24.62
C LEU A 214 -18.32 -12.90 -24.71
N GLN A 215 -18.00 -13.32 -25.94
CA GLN A 215 -17.26 -14.53 -26.24
C GLN A 215 -15.79 -14.18 -26.46
N ILE A 216 -14.90 -14.89 -25.77
CA ILE A 216 -13.45 -14.67 -25.79
C ILE A 216 -12.79 -15.90 -26.40
N THR A 217 -11.98 -15.69 -27.44
CA THR A 217 -11.21 -16.76 -28.10
C THR A 217 -9.72 -16.45 -28.02
N TRP A 218 -8.93 -17.44 -27.62
CA TRP A 218 -7.47 -17.37 -27.63
C TRP A 218 -6.93 -17.49 -29.06
N VAL A 219 -6.08 -16.56 -29.48
CA VAL A 219 -5.45 -16.53 -30.81
C VAL A 219 -3.91 -16.45 -30.73
N GLY A 220 -3.36 -16.27 -29.53
CA GLY A 220 -1.92 -16.23 -29.26
C GLY A 220 -1.23 -17.59 -29.30
N THR A 221 0.08 -17.60 -29.08
CA THR A 221 0.87 -18.84 -29.03
C THR A 221 0.50 -19.72 -27.84
N ALA A 222 0.58 -21.04 -28.02
CA ALA A 222 0.31 -22.03 -26.98
C ALA A 222 1.35 -21.98 -25.83
N GLU A 223 2.56 -21.51 -26.13
CA GLU A 223 3.68 -21.38 -25.20
C GLU A 223 4.34 -19.99 -25.37
N GLY A 224 4.89 -19.44 -24.28
CA GLY A 224 5.54 -18.13 -24.23
C GLY A 224 5.01 -17.22 -23.11
N GLU A 225 5.80 -16.22 -22.71
CA GLU A 225 5.39 -15.17 -21.79
C GLU A 225 4.51 -14.15 -22.52
N VAL A 226 3.34 -13.85 -21.96
CA VAL A 226 2.54 -12.71 -22.39
C VAL A 226 2.89 -11.56 -21.46
N ARG A 227 3.43 -10.48 -22.04
CA ARG A 227 3.66 -9.25 -21.29
C ARG A 227 2.32 -8.59 -21.05
N VAL A 228 2.02 -8.34 -19.80
CA VAL A 228 0.83 -7.60 -19.39
C VAL A 228 1.34 -6.38 -18.67
N SER A 229 0.96 -5.20 -19.16
CA SER A 229 1.31 -3.93 -18.54
C SER A 229 0.72 -3.83 -17.13
N ASP A 230 1.48 -3.29 -16.18
CA ASP A 230 1.05 -2.96 -14.82
C ASP A 230 0.44 -1.55 -14.71
N GLU A 231 0.20 -0.88 -15.85
CA GLU A 231 -0.42 0.44 -15.98
C GLU A 231 -1.72 0.57 -15.14
N PHE A 232 -2.53 -0.48 -15.08
CA PHE A 232 -3.80 -0.51 -14.33
C PHE A 232 -3.64 -0.87 -12.84
N ASP A 233 -2.44 -1.30 -12.42
CA ASP A 233 -2.08 -1.55 -11.03
C ASP A 233 -1.52 -0.29 -10.34
N LEU A 234 -1.39 0.80 -11.08
CA LEU A 234 -1.01 2.09 -10.54
C LEU A 234 -2.24 2.80 -9.93
N PRO A 235 -2.10 3.48 -8.78
CA PRO A 235 -3.21 4.20 -8.18
C PRO A 235 -3.70 5.33 -9.11
N VAL A 236 -5.02 5.42 -9.30
CA VAL A 236 -5.65 6.48 -10.10
C VAL A 236 -5.31 7.85 -9.51
N GLN A 237 -4.69 8.72 -10.30
CA GLN A 237 -4.49 10.11 -9.94
C GLN A 237 -5.83 10.85 -9.96
N THR A 238 -6.32 11.27 -8.81
CA THR A 238 -7.45 12.21 -8.76
C THR A 238 -6.95 13.56 -9.24
N ILE A 239 -7.35 13.95 -10.44
CA ILE A 239 -7.21 15.32 -10.93
C ILE A 239 -8.06 16.19 -10.00
N ASP A 240 -7.43 17.01 -9.16
CA ASP A 240 -8.13 17.98 -8.32
C ASP A 240 -8.88 18.95 -9.25
N GLU A 241 -10.22 18.91 -9.24
CA GLU A 241 -11.10 19.87 -9.92
C GLU A 241 -11.08 21.26 -9.24
N ALA A 242 -9.94 21.70 -8.72
CA ALA A 242 -9.81 22.96 -7.99
C ALA A 242 -9.50 24.18 -8.89
N ASP A 243 -9.24 23.98 -10.19
CA ASP A 243 -8.75 25.06 -11.08
C ASP A 243 -9.81 25.67 -12.03
N ASN A 244 -11.11 25.55 -11.73
CA ASN A 244 -12.15 26.32 -12.41
C ASN A 244 -12.85 27.30 -11.47
N VAL A 245 -12.13 28.35 -11.05
CA VAL A 245 -12.69 29.64 -10.59
C VAL A 245 -11.90 30.79 -11.19
#